data_AF-A0A359CA22-F1
#
_entry.id   AF-A0A359CA22-F1
#
_cell.length_a   1.000
_cell.length_b   1.000
_cell.length_c   1.000
_cell.angle_alpha   90.00
_cell.angle_beta   90.00
_cell.angle_gamma   90.00
#
_symmetry.space_group_name_H-M   'P 1'
#
loop_
_entity.id
_entity.type
_entity.pdbx_description
1 polymer ?
#
loop_
_entity_poly.entity_id
_entity_poly.type
_entity_poly.pdbx_seq_one_letter_code
_entity_poly.pdbx_strand_id
1 'polypeptide(L)'
;MRVTPRPPVLPTLLSGVILTLLVGAMCVWPPSLAVFLDGKVYDSFLRSAPHHPITGSVTVVDIDEASLERLGQWPWPRYRVARLLEKILEGGATSIGLDMVFAEPDRTSLGVLSGEIRRDLGVGIDLREIPPEALDTDRALAETLAAGPFVLGYQFDFDSVRGESCVLHPLRAAVHARGGTGVTADLFDAPGVVCNMPALSRAAGSSGFFNVTPDPDGVLRRIPLVIRHRGLLYPSLALAVTLHTRGGDAVLETGPEGVEALRLGGRRIPLDRRGNLLVNYRGRRQVIPHVSAAAVLEGTADPSLLEGKMVMLGATAAGLKEIRTTPLESSQPGVEIHATIIDNLLSGDPIAVPRWARGLQILLVLIPGFLLTLLLARERAIWGLAAVLPSIAGICLGSYWLLVHRQVFLPPVMPVATLLLV
;
A
#
# COMPACT_ATOMS: atom_id res chain seq x y z
N MET A 1 5.93 2.53 -66.03
CA MET A 1 5.46 2.22 -64.66
C MET A 1 6.00 0.85 -64.27
N ARG A 2 6.99 0.78 -63.37
CA ARG A 2 7.49 -0.51 -62.86
C ARG A 2 6.49 -1.03 -61.83
N VAL A 3 5.72 -2.05 -62.20
CA VAL A 3 4.90 -2.82 -61.27
C VAL A 3 5.88 -3.61 -60.41
N THR A 4 6.08 -3.18 -59.16
CA THR A 4 6.81 -3.96 -58.17
C THR A 4 6.07 -5.29 -57.96
N PRO A 5 6.75 -6.44 -58.01
CA PRO A 5 6.11 -7.72 -57.76
C PRO A 5 5.52 -7.72 -56.34
N ARG A 6 4.24 -8.05 -56.21
CA ARG A 6 3.62 -8.23 -54.89
C ARG A 6 4.39 -9.32 -54.15
N PRO A 7 4.75 -9.12 -52.87
CA PRO A 7 5.39 -10.17 -52.09
C PRO A 7 4.47 -11.41 -52.07
N PRO A 8 5.04 -12.62 -52.01
CA PRO A 8 4.23 -13.83 -51.88
C PRO A 8 3.35 -13.73 -50.64
N VAL A 9 2.04 -13.91 -50.83
CA VAL A 9 1.00 -13.71 -49.80
C VAL A 9 1.17 -14.67 -48.62
N LEU A 10 1.60 -15.91 -48.90
CA LEU A 10 1.73 -16.98 -47.91
C LEU A 10 2.76 -16.70 -46.80
N PRO A 11 4.02 -16.29 -47.08
CA PRO A 11 4.97 -15.96 -46.03
C PRO A 11 4.55 -14.74 -45.20
N THR A 12 3.92 -13.72 -45.79
CA THR A 12 3.40 -12.56 -45.03
C THR A 12 2.30 -12.96 -44.05
N LEU A 13 1.36 -13.82 -44.48
CA LEU A 13 0.32 -14.36 -43.61
C LEU A 13 0.93 -15.20 -42.48
N LEU A 14 1.89 -16.08 -42.83
CA LEU A 14 2.53 -16.96 -41.86
C LEU A 14 3.32 -16.17 -40.80
N SER A 15 4.12 -15.17 -41.22
CA SER A 15 4.88 -14.34 -40.29
C SER A 15 3.98 -13.51 -39.38
N GLY A 16 2.92 -12.88 -39.92
CA GLY A 16 2.00 -12.07 -39.13
C GLY A 16 1.20 -12.89 -38.11
N VAL A 17 0.75 -14.09 -38.50
CA VAL A 17 0.07 -15.03 -37.58
C VAL A 17 1.02 -15.51 -36.48
N ILE A 18 2.24 -15.95 -36.83
CA ILE A 18 3.23 -16.42 -35.85
C ILE A 18 3.55 -15.31 -34.84
N LEU A 19 3.76 -14.08 -35.33
CA LEU A 19 4.09 -12.94 -34.47
C LEU A 19 2.92 -12.56 -33.56
N THR A 20 1.70 -12.52 -34.10
CA THR A 20 0.48 -12.26 -33.32
C THR A 20 0.30 -13.31 -32.21
N LEU A 21 0.51 -14.59 -32.53
CA LEU A 21 0.44 -15.68 -31.55
C LEU A 21 1.55 -15.59 -30.50
N LEU A 22 2.77 -15.19 -30.90
CA LEU A 22 3.89 -15.00 -29.99
C LEU A 22 3.64 -13.86 -29.00
N VAL A 23 3.13 -12.71 -29.46
CA VAL A 23 2.75 -11.60 -28.58
C VAL A 23 1.55 -11.98 -27.70
N GLY A 24 0.61 -12.77 -28.23
CA GLY A 24 -0.51 -13.34 -27.47
C GLY A 24 -0.04 -14.27 -26.34
N ALA A 25 0.96 -15.12 -26.60
CA ALA A 25 1.58 -15.98 -25.59
C ALA A 25 2.30 -15.16 -24.52
N MET A 26 2.98 -14.07 -24.91
CA MET A 26 3.59 -13.13 -23.97
C MET A 26 2.58 -12.41 -23.07
N CYS A 27 1.29 -12.32 -23.43
CA CYS A 27 0.27 -11.78 -22.52
C CYS A 27 -0.03 -12.73 -21.34
N VAL A 28 0.21 -14.04 -21.52
CA VAL A 28 0.04 -15.04 -20.45
C VAL A 28 1.22 -14.97 -19.47
N TRP A 29 2.43 -14.78 -20.01
CA TRP A 29 3.66 -14.59 -19.24
C TRP A 29 4.36 -13.29 -19.68
N PRO A 30 3.94 -12.13 -19.13
CA PRO A 30 4.48 -10.85 -19.53
C PRO A 30 5.98 -10.77 -19.20
N PRO A 31 6.84 -10.42 -20.18
CA PRO A 31 8.26 -10.22 -19.91
C PRO A 31 8.44 -9.03 -18.96
N SER A 32 9.55 -9.00 -18.21
CA SER A 32 9.85 -7.94 -17.25
C SER A 32 9.81 -6.53 -17.87
N LEU A 33 10.25 -6.40 -19.12
CA LEU A 33 10.18 -5.15 -19.88
C LEU A 33 8.73 -4.68 -20.11
N ALA A 34 7.80 -5.58 -20.42
CA ALA A 34 6.39 -5.21 -20.63
C ALA A 34 5.78 -4.72 -19.31
N VAL A 35 6.03 -5.42 -18.20
CA VAL A 35 5.59 -5.02 -16.86
C VAL A 35 6.15 -3.64 -16.48
N PHE A 36 7.44 -3.40 -16.76
CA PHE A 36 8.08 -2.11 -16.51
C PHE A 36 7.42 -0.98 -17.33
N LEU A 37 7.22 -1.19 -18.64
CA LEU A 37 6.61 -0.20 -19.52
C LEU A 37 5.15 0.08 -19.13
N ASP A 38 4.38 -0.96 -18.79
CA ASP A 38 3.00 -0.80 -18.30
C ASP A 38 2.98 0.02 -17.01
N GLY A 39 3.95 -0.17 -16.11
CA GLY A 39 4.13 0.66 -14.91
C GLY A 39 4.41 2.13 -15.24
N LYS A 40 5.22 2.42 -16.25
CA LYS A 40 5.47 3.81 -16.69
C LYS A 40 4.24 4.45 -17.34
N VAL A 41 3.49 3.70 -18.13
CA VAL A 41 2.21 4.17 -18.70
C VAL A 41 1.20 4.42 -17.59
N TYR A 42 1.09 3.51 -16.62
CA TYR A 42 0.26 3.66 -15.44
C TYR A 42 0.58 4.95 -14.67
N ASP A 43 1.86 5.21 -14.38
CA ASP A 43 2.28 6.42 -13.67
C ASP A 43 1.97 7.69 -14.48
N SER A 44 2.10 7.65 -15.80
CA SER A 44 1.73 8.76 -16.68
C SER A 44 0.23 9.02 -16.69
N PHE A 45 -0.57 7.96 -16.61
CA PHE A 45 -2.04 8.08 -16.54
C PHE A 45 -2.46 8.64 -15.19
N LEU A 46 -1.90 8.16 -14.08
CA LEU A 46 -2.21 8.69 -12.76
C LEU A 46 -1.84 10.17 -12.62
N ARG A 47 -0.66 10.58 -13.12
CA ARG A 47 -0.22 11.99 -13.06
C ARG A 47 -1.09 12.94 -13.88
N SER A 48 -1.75 12.45 -14.92
CA SER A 48 -2.63 13.27 -15.77
C SER A 48 -4.12 13.14 -15.42
N ALA A 49 -4.51 12.10 -14.70
CA ALA A 49 -5.88 11.89 -14.25
C ALA A 49 -6.29 12.94 -13.21
N PRO A 50 -7.55 13.39 -13.20
CA PRO A 50 -8.09 14.13 -12.08
C PRO A 50 -8.01 13.31 -10.79
N HIS A 51 -7.46 13.91 -9.73
CA HIS A 51 -7.41 13.27 -8.42
C HIS A 51 -8.81 13.16 -7.83
N HIS A 52 -9.11 12.01 -7.24
CA HIS A 52 -10.37 11.80 -6.53
C HIS A 52 -10.36 12.57 -5.21
N PRO A 53 -11.49 13.18 -4.82
CA PRO A 53 -11.56 13.94 -3.58
C PRO A 53 -11.33 13.01 -2.38
N ILE A 54 -10.64 13.51 -1.37
CA ILE A 54 -10.48 12.83 -0.09
C ILE A 54 -11.82 12.81 0.67
N THR A 55 -12.03 11.78 1.48
CA THR A 55 -13.20 11.68 2.37
C THR A 55 -13.18 12.70 3.50
N GLY A 56 -11.99 13.23 3.82
CA GLY A 56 -11.76 14.07 5.00
C GLY A 56 -11.94 13.34 6.34
N SER A 57 -11.94 12.00 6.34
CA SER A 57 -12.12 11.18 7.55
C SER A 57 -10.80 10.72 8.19
N VAL A 58 -9.66 11.04 7.57
CA VAL A 58 -8.32 10.63 8.01
C VAL A 58 -7.43 11.86 8.18
N THR A 59 -6.68 11.90 9.26
CA THR A 59 -5.69 12.96 9.56
C THR A 59 -4.37 12.31 9.95
N VAL A 60 -3.26 12.94 9.59
CA VAL A 60 -1.93 12.55 10.03
C VAL A 60 -1.49 13.45 11.18
N VAL A 61 -1.12 12.87 12.32
CA VAL A 61 -0.35 13.56 13.35
C VAL A 61 1.12 13.28 13.10
N ASP A 62 1.88 14.33 12.87
CA ASP A 62 3.21 14.27 12.28
C ASP A 62 4.30 14.62 13.28
N ILE A 63 5.29 13.75 13.42
CA ILE A 63 6.58 14.05 14.02
C ILE A 63 7.42 14.76 12.94
N ASP A 64 7.11 16.04 12.75
CA ASP A 64 7.73 16.93 11.78
C ASP A 64 8.98 17.63 12.35
N GLU A 65 9.71 18.35 11.48
CA GLU A 65 10.88 19.13 11.89
C GLU A 65 10.54 20.13 13.02
N ALA A 66 9.38 20.79 12.97
CA ALA A 66 8.93 21.70 14.03
C ALA A 66 8.72 20.98 15.38
N SER A 67 8.21 19.74 15.36
CA SER A 67 8.09 18.92 16.56
C SER A 67 9.46 18.55 17.12
N LEU A 68 10.42 18.20 16.26
CA LEU A 68 11.78 17.86 16.71
C LEU A 68 12.54 19.08 17.25
N GLU A 69 12.35 20.26 16.66
CA GLU A 69 12.93 21.52 17.14
C GLU A 69 12.41 21.90 18.53
N ARG A 70 11.11 21.71 18.79
CA ARG A 70 10.49 22.07 20.09
C ARG A 70 10.68 21.02 21.16
N LEU A 71 10.54 19.74 20.82
CA LEU A 71 10.45 18.63 21.78
C LEU A 71 11.74 17.79 21.88
N GLY A 72 12.71 18.10 21.02
CA GLY A 72 13.97 17.40 20.92
C GLY A 72 13.94 16.17 20.02
N GLN A 73 15.09 15.50 19.98
CA GLN A 73 15.35 14.40 19.06
C GLN A 73 14.46 13.18 19.31
N TRP A 74 13.99 12.56 18.23
CA TRP A 74 13.34 11.25 18.24
C TRP A 74 14.38 10.11 18.38
N PRO A 75 14.09 8.98 19.05
CA PRO A 75 12.83 8.64 19.74
C PRO A 75 12.61 9.42 21.03
N TRP A 76 11.38 9.90 21.22
CA TRP A 76 10.98 10.51 22.48
C TRP A 76 10.75 9.45 23.57
N PRO A 77 10.88 9.84 24.86
CA PRO A 77 10.46 8.98 25.97
C PRO A 77 9.01 8.52 25.82
N ARG A 78 8.73 7.26 26.16
CA ARG A 78 7.40 6.66 25.98
C ARG A 78 6.30 7.30 26.81
N TYR A 79 6.62 7.89 27.96
CA TYR A 79 5.66 8.72 28.69
C TYR A 79 5.20 9.93 27.87
N ARG A 80 6.06 10.51 27.02
CA ARG A 80 5.69 11.63 26.15
C ARG A 80 4.83 11.17 24.98
N VAL A 81 5.16 10.00 24.41
CA VAL A 81 4.31 9.36 23.40
C VAL A 81 2.93 9.06 23.99
N ALA A 82 2.87 8.53 25.21
CA ALA A 82 1.63 8.30 25.96
C ALA A 82 0.80 9.58 26.10
N ARG A 83 1.42 10.69 26.55
CA ARG A 83 0.76 12.02 26.62
C ARG A 83 0.26 12.53 25.27
N LEU A 84 1.01 12.30 24.19
CA LEU A 84 0.57 12.67 22.84
C LEU A 84 -0.68 11.86 22.45
N LEU A 85 -0.66 10.55 22.68
CA LEU A 85 -1.78 9.66 22.39
C LEU A 85 -3.03 10.03 23.19
N GLU A 86 -2.88 10.37 24.47
CA GLU A 86 -3.97 10.90 25.31
C GLU A 86 -4.57 12.17 24.71
N LYS A 87 -3.73 13.12 24.28
CA LYS A 87 -4.19 14.37 23.67
C LYS A 87 -4.92 14.15 22.35
N ILE A 88 -4.45 13.22 21.52
CA ILE A 88 -5.14 12.82 20.29
C ILE A 88 -6.51 12.22 20.61
N LEU A 89 -6.59 11.37 21.63
CA LEU A 89 -7.83 10.74 22.08
C LEU A 89 -8.82 11.77 22.67
N GLU A 90 -8.33 12.68 23.52
CA GLU A 90 -9.09 13.83 24.06
C GLU A 90 -9.64 14.72 22.93
N GLY A 91 -8.91 14.84 21.82
CA GLY A 91 -9.35 15.55 20.62
C GLY A 91 -10.47 14.87 19.82
N GLY A 92 -10.96 13.70 20.26
CA GLY A 92 -12.10 13.02 19.65
C GLY A 92 -11.76 12.08 18.49
N ALA A 93 -10.50 11.65 18.38
CA ALA A 93 -10.09 10.66 17.38
C ALA A 93 -10.82 9.31 17.59
N THR A 94 -11.26 8.69 16.50
CA THR A 94 -12.04 7.44 16.52
C THR A 94 -11.19 6.18 16.52
N SER A 95 -10.00 6.23 15.91
CA SER A 95 -8.96 5.20 16.00
C SER A 95 -7.61 5.84 15.68
N ILE A 96 -6.55 5.32 16.30
CA ILE A 96 -5.21 5.92 16.25
C ILE A 96 -4.21 4.82 15.85
N GLY A 97 -3.71 4.88 14.63
CA GLY A 97 -2.68 3.99 14.10
C GLY A 97 -1.28 4.55 14.31
N LEU A 98 -0.35 3.73 14.76
CA LEU A 98 1.05 4.13 14.98
C LEU A 98 1.94 3.50 13.91
N ASP A 99 2.48 4.32 13.01
CA ASP A 99 3.41 3.89 11.96
C ASP A 99 4.85 3.83 12.50
N MET A 100 5.04 3.00 13.54
CA MET A 100 6.33 2.78 14.20
C MET A 100 6.29 1.50 15.03
N VAL A 101 7.46 1.02 15.45
CA VAL A 101 7.59 -0.19 16.27
C VAL A 101 8.39 0.09 17.55
N PHE A 102 7.87 -0.41 18.67
CA PHE A 102 8.43 -0.32 20.02
C PHE A 102 9.00 -1.68 20.44
N ALA A 103 10.02 -2.15 19.73
CA ALA A 103 10.53 -3.52 19.88
C ALA A 103 11.33 -3.79 21.16
N GLU A 104 12.00 -2.77 21.68
CA GLU A 104 12.94 -2.87 22.80
C GLU A 104 12.45 -2.05 24.00
N PRO A 105 12.87 -2.31 25.25
CA PRO A 105 12.57 -1.43 26.39
C PRO A 105 13.01 0.01 26.15
N ASP A 106 12.25 0.98 26.68
CA ASP A 106 12.62 2.38 26.56
C ASP A 106 13.83 2.73 27.44
N ARG A 107 14.97 2.99 26.78
CA ARG A 107 16.22 3.42 27.42
C ARG A 107 16.12 4.73 28.20
N THR A 108 15.08 5.53 27.98
CA THR A 108 14.87 6.79 28.70
C THR A 108 14.12 6.63 30.02
N SER A 109 13.61 5.42 30.31
CA SER A 109 13.09 5.08 31.64
C SER A 109 14.16 5.31 32.70
N LEU A 110 13.90 6.16 33.69
CA LEU A 110 14.88 6.49 34.73
C LEU A 110 15.25 5.26 35.57
N GLY A 111 14.35 4.28 35.70
CA GLY A 111 14.67 2.99 36.31
C GLY A 111 15.77 2.23 35.56
N VAL A 112 15.70 2.19 34.22
CA VAL A 112 16.70 1.55 33.35
C VAL A 112 17.98 2.36 33.32
N LEU A 113 17.88 3.66 33.02
CA LEU A 113 19.01 4.57 32.86
C LEU A 113 19.84 4.69 34.15
N SER A 114 19.19 4.74 35.32
CA SER A 114 19.92 4.77 36.60
C SER A 114 20.71 3.49 36.86
N GLY A 115 20.24 2.34 36.37
CA GLY A 115 20.96 1.08 36.41
C GLY A 115 22.18 1.07 35.50
N GLU A 116 22.06 1.64 34.29
CA GLU A 116 23.17 1.82 33.35
C GLU A 116 24.22 2.78 33.90
N ILE A 117 23.82 3.95 34.39
CA ILE A 117 24.74 4.94 35.00
C ILE A 117 25.47 4.34 36.19
N ARG A 118 24.77 3.57 37.04
CA ARG A 118 25.41 2.87 38.16
C ARG A 118 26.44 1.85 37.69
N ARG A 119 26.13 1.11 36.62
CA ARG A 119 27.03 0.10 36.04
C ARG A 119 28.27 0.73 35.41
N ASP A 120 28.08 1.79 34.62
CA ASP A 120 29.12 2.33 33.75
C ASP A 120 29.96 3.40 34.45
N LEU A 121 29.35 4.17 35.35
CA LEU A 121 29.98 5.30 36.05
C LEU A 121 30.11 5.09 37.56
N GLY A 122 29.53 4.03 38.13
CA GLY A 122 29.58 3.77 39.57
C GLY A 122 28.73 4.73 40.43
N VAL A 123 27.89 5.57 39.80
CA VAL A 123 27.10 6.60 40.49
C VAL A 123 25.67 6.12 40.74
N GLY A 124 25.22 6.19 41.99
CA GLY A 124 23.81 5.97 42.34
C GLY A 124 23.01 7.25 42.24
N ILE A 125 21.86 7.20 41.57
CA ILE A 125 20.88 8.29 41.50
C ILE A 125 19.72 7.96 42.45
N ASP A 126 19.32 8.90 43.31
CA ASP A 126 18.12 8.76 44.14
C ASP A 126 16.87 9.06 43.31
N LEU A 127 15.93 8.13 43.32
CA LEU A 127 14.73 8.16 42.48
C LEU A 127 13.43 8.25 43.29
N ARG A 128 13.50 8.46 44.61
CA ARG A 128 12.33 8.42 45.50
C ARG A 128 11.26 9.48 45.20
N GLU A 129 11.66 10.64 44.69
CA GLU A 129 10.74 11.75 44.39
C GLU A 129 10.31 11.80 42.92
N ILE A 130 10.74 10.83 42.11
CA ILE A 130 10.46 10.81 40.68
C ILE A 130 9.09 10.19 40.40
N PRO A 131 8.27 10.80 39.52
CA PRO A 131 6.98 10.25 39.14
C PRO A 131 7.05 8.80 38.61
N PRO A 132 6.08 7.94 38.95
CA PRO A 132 6.06 6.54 38.49
C PRO A 132 6.13 6.36 36.96
N GLU A 133 5.59 7.33 36.20
CA GLU A 133 5.59 7.35 34.74
C GLU A 133 6.99 7.58 34.15
N ALA A 134 7.84 8.34 34.84
CA ALA A 134 9.22 8.61 34.42
C ALA A 134 10.18 7.49 34.86
N LEU A 135 9.81 6.72 35.89
CA LEU A 135 10.54 5.54 36.34
C LEU A 135 10.38 4.36 35.38
N ASP A 136 9.15 4.16 34.88
CA ASP A 136 8.78 3.10 33.94
C ASP A 136 7.87 3.69 32.84
N THR A 137 8.53 4.17 31.79
CA THR A 137 7.87 4.82 30.65
C THR A 137 7.17 3.82 29.75
N ASP A 138 7.60 2.56 29.76
CA ASP A 138 6.96 1.45 29.05
C ASP A 138 5.58 1.16 29.66
N ARG A 139 5.50 1.13 30.99
CA ARG A 139 4.23 0.98 31.71
C ARG A 139 3.31 2.16 31.45
N ALA A 140 3.81 3.39 31.49
CA ALA A 140 2.99 4.58 31.19
C ALA A 140 2.35 4.49 29.80
N LEU A 141 3.12 4.10 28.78
CA LEU A 141 2.57 3.89 27.44
C LEU A 141 1.59 2.70 27.38
N ALA A 142 1.88 1.60 28.08
CA ALA A 142 0.96 0.47 28.14
C ALA A 142 -0.39 0.85 28.76
N GLU A 143 -0.41 1.66 29.81
CA GLU A 143 -1.64 2.13 30.47
C GLU A 143 -2.47 2.99 29.52
N THR A 144 -1.85 3.92 28.79
CA THR A 144 -2.55 4.71 27.76
C THR A 144 -3.09 3.82 26.64
N LEU A 145 -2.29 2.88 26.14
CA LEU A 145 -2.70 1.99 25.05
C LEU A 145 -3.91 1.11 25.43
N ALA A 146 -4.04 0.74 26.70
CA ALA A 146 -5.18 -0.01 27.20
C ALA A 146 -6.47 0.82 27.30
N ALA A 147 -6.38 2.15 27.28
CA ALA A 147 -7.49 3.06 27.50
C ALA A 147 -8.19 3.54 26.22
N GLY A 148 -7.68 3.19 25.03
CA GLY A 148 -8.20 3.76 23.79
C GLY A 148 -8.06 2.88 22.55
N PRO A 149 -8.58 3.36 21.40
CA PRO A 149 -8.68 2.61 20.15
C PRO A 149 -7.36 2.63 19.35
N PHE A 150 -6.27 2.19 19.99
CA PHE A 150 -4.93 2.23 19.44
C PHE A 150 -4.59 0.99 18.62
N VAL A 151 -3.92 1.20 17.48
CA VAL A 151 -3.45 0.12 16.61
C VAL A 151 -1.94 0.26 16.44
N LEU A 152 -1.20 -0.70 17.00
CA LEU A 152 0.26 -0.67 16.92
C LEU A 152 0.76 -1.20 15.57
N GLY A 153 1.68 -0.44 14.96
CA GLY A 153 2.45 -0.86 13.81
C GLY A 153 3.48 -1.93 14.15
N TYR A 154 3.77 -2.81 13.21
CA TYR A 154 4.91 -3.73 13.26
C TYR A 154 5.36 -4.08 11.84
N GLN A 155 6.48 -4.78 11.72
CA GLN A 155 7.04 -5.15 10.43
C GLN A 155 7.34 -6.65 10.36
N PHE A 156 6.88 -7.31 9.31
CA PHE A 156 7.33 -8.66 8.96
C PHE A 156 8.76 -8.64 8.40
N ASP A 157 9.54 -9.63 8.78
CA ASP A 157 10.88 -9.88 8.28
C ASP A 157 10.82 -11.07 7.31
N PHE A 158 11.25 -10.84 6.06
CA PHE A 158 11.28 -11.84 5.00
C PHE A 158 12.66 -12.49 4.82
N ASP A 159 13.70 -11.96 5.49
CA ASP A 159 15.08 -12.42 5.37
C ASP A 159 15.48 -13.34 6.54
N SER A 160 14.83 -13.20 7.70
CA SER A 160 15.17 -14.01 8.87
C SER A 160 13.96 -14.48 9.69
N VAL A 161 14.07 -15.68 10.27
CA VAL A 161 13.07 -16.22 11.21
C VAL A 161 13.34 -15.61 12.58
N ARG A 162 12.47 -14.68 13.02
CA ARG A 162 12.52 -13.99 14.31
C ARG A 162 11.12 -13.76 14.87
N GLY A 163 11.03 -13.37 16.14
CA GLY A 163 9.77 -12.93 16.75
C GLY A 163 8.89 -14.06 17.28
N GLU A 164 9.49 -15.13 17.82
CA GLU A 164 8.72 -16.26 18.38
C GLU A 164 7.80 -15.88 19.53
N SER A 165 8.21 -14.92 20.36
CA SER A 165 7.48 -14.41 21.52
C SER A 165 6.57 -13.21 21.21
N CYS A 166 6.37 -12.89 19.94
CA CYS A 166 5.57 -11.75 19.53
C CYS A 166 4.08 -11.95 19.80
N VAL A 167 3.45 -10.92 20.38
CA VAL A 167 1.99 -10.84 20.49
C VAL A 167 1.49 -10.01 19.31
N LEU A 168 0.82 -10.68 18.37
CA LEU A 168 0.21 -10.09 17.19
C LEU A 168 -1.29 -10.38 17.17
N HIS A 169 -2.05 -9.52 16.50
CA HIS A 169 -3.50 -9.64 16.39
C HIS A 169 -3.89 -10.09 14.97
N PRO A 170 -4.26 -11.36 14.77
CA PRO A 170 -4.62 -11.87 13.46
C PRO A 170 -5.93 -11.24 12.97
N LEU A 171 -6.04 -11.12 11.66
CA LEU A 171 -7.26 -10.71 10.98
C LEU A 171 -8.33 -11.80 11.17
N ARG A 172 -9.41 -11.45 11.88
CA ARG A 172 -10.60 -12.28 11.97
C ARG A 172 -11.40 -12.18 10.67
N ALA A 173 -10.92 -12.85 9.62
CA ALA A 173 -11.61 -12.91 8.34
C ALA A 173 -12.09 -14.32 8.02
N ALA A 174 -13.32 -14.42 7.52
CA ALA A 174 -13.77 -15.64 6.85
C ALA A 174 -13.10 -15.73 5.47
N VAL A 175 -12.72 -16.93 5.04
CA VAL A 175 -12.18 -17.16 3.69
C VAL A 175 -13.29 -17.77 2.84
N HIS A 176 -13.72 -17.03 1.81
CA HIS A 176 -14.69 -17.52 0.84
C HIS A 176 -13.97 -18.00 -0.42
N ALA A 177 -13.82 -19.33 -0.52
CA ALA A 177 -13.16 -20.00 -1.63
C ALA A 177 -14.12 -20.32 -2.78
N ARG A 178 -13.91 -19.66 -3.93
CA ARG A 178 -14.58 -19.98 -5.19
C ARG A 178 -13.73 -20.98 -6.00
N GLY A 179 -13.75 -22.24 -5.55
CA GLY A 179 -13.09 -23.37 -6.20
C GLY A 179 -11.70 -23.72 -5.64
N GLY A 180 -11.54 -24.99 -5.23
CA GLY A 180 -10.26 -25.59 -4.77
C GLY A 180 -9.92 -25.35 -3.30
N THR A 181 -9.18 -26.27 -2.69
CA THR A 181 -8.96 -26.38 -1.23
C THR A 181 -7.67 -25.71 -0.71
N GLY A 182 -6.99 -24.89 -1.52
CA GLY A 182 -5.65 -24.33 -1.18
C GLY A 182 -5.46 -22.85 -1.54
N VAL A 183 -6.49 -22.01 -1.34
CA VAL A 183 -6.66 -20.74 -2.08
C VAL A 183 -5.90 -19.53 -1.51
N THR A 184 -5.10 -19.71 -0.45
CA THR A 184 -4.21 -18.69 0.12
C THR A 184 -2.73 -18.97 -0.11
N ALA A 185 -2.38 -19.95 -0.97
CA ALA A 185 -0.99 -20.36 -1.20
C ALA A 185 -0.12 -19.25 -1.81
N ASP A 186 -0.72 -18.34 -2.59
CA ASP A 186 -0.02 -17.26 -3.29
C ASP A 186 0.09 -15.97 -2.47
N LEU A 187 -0.48 -15.91 -1.26
CA LEU A 187 -0.25 -14.78 -0.35
C LEU A 187 1.22 -14.71 0.05
N PHE A 188 1.69 -13.50 0.34
CA PHE A 188 2.98 -13.34 1.01
C PHE A 188 2.97 -14.11 2.34
N ASP A 189 3.98 -14.94 2.55
CA ASP A 189 4.17 -15.71 3.77
C ASP A 189 5.44 -15.26 4.46
N ALA A 190 5.30 -14.56 5.58
CA ALA A 190 6.41 -14.00 6.31
C ALA A 190 7.03 -15.05 7.25
N PRO A 191 8.35 -15.32 7.16
CA PRO A 191 9.04 -16.24 8.07
C PRO A 191 9.26 -15.65 9.48
N GLY A 192 9.48 -14.33 9.59
CA GLY A 192 9.76 -13.66 10.85
C GLY A 192 9.02 -12.34 11.01
N VAL A 193 9.14 -11.74 12.19
CA VAL A 193 8.50 -10.47 12.54
C VAL A 193 9.34 -9.68 13.53
N VAL A 194 9.38 -8.36 13.33
CA VAL A 194 9.82 -7.34 14.29
C VAL A 194 8.57 -6.70 14.88
N CYS A 195 8.25 -7.08 16.12
CA CYS A 195 7.03 -6.68 16.81
C CYS A 195 7.30 -5.73 17.97
N ASN A 196 6.25 -5.13 18.50
CA ASN A 196 6.31 -4.37 19.76
C ASN A 196 6.56 -5.29 20.95
N MET A 197 7.01 -4.70 22.06
CA MET A 197 7.12 -5.39 23.33
C MET A 197 5.78 -6.07 23.72
N PRO A 198 5.81 -7.30 24.26
CA PRO A 198 4.59 -8.04 24.60
C PRO A 198 3.65 -7.30 25.58
N ALA A 199 4.17 -6.42 26.44
CA ALA A 199 3.36 -5.59 27.32
C ALA A 199 2.51 -4.57 26.53
N LEU A 200 3.13 -3.88 25.57
CA LEU A 200 2.47 -2.87 24.73
C LEU A 200 1.47 -3.51 23.77
N SER A 201 1.85 -4.61 23.10
CA SER A 201 0.94 -5.34 22.21
C SER A 201 -0.32 -5.82 22.93
N ARG A 202 -0.17 -6.40 24.13
CA ARG A 202 -1.33 -6.86 24.91
C ARG A 202 -2.22 -5.71 25.37
N ALA A 203 -1.63 -4.57 25.71
CA ALA A 203 -2.38 -3.39 26.13
C ALA A 203 -3.22 -2.80 24.99
N ALA A 204 -2.65 -2.63 23.80
CA ALA A 204 -3.38 -2.06 22.66
C ALA A 204 -4.51 -2.96 22.14
N GLY A 205 -4.36 -4.28 22.23
CA GLY A 205 -5.37 -5.25 21.77
C GLY A 205 -5.61 -5.28 20.26
N SER A 206 -4.90 -4.47 19.48
CA SER A 206 -4.92 -4.42 18.02
C SER A 206 -3.55 -4.07 17.44
N SER A 207 -3.23 -4.61 16.27
CA SER A 207 -1.97 -4.37 15.58
C SER A 207 -2.09 -4.61 14.09
N GLY A 208 -1.33 -3.90 13.27
CA GLY A 208 -1.24 -4.15 11.83
C GLY A 208 0.17 -3.90 11.27
N PHE A 209 0.51 -4.58 10.17
CA PHE A 209 1.83 -4.46 9.57
C PHE A 209 1.95 -3.25 8.63
N PHE A 210 3.14 -2.65 8.53
CA PHE A 210 3.42 -1.55 7.58
C PHE A 210 4.40 -1.94 6.45
N ASN A 211 4.60 -3.24 6.21
CA ASN A 211 5.37 -3.74 5.08
C ASN A 211 4.88 -3.18 3.74
N VAL A 212 5.85 -2.83 2.89
CA VAL A 212 5.64 -2.39 1.53
C VAL A 212 6.35 -3.33 0.56
N THR A 213 5.79 -3.50 -0.64
CA THR A 213 6.39 -4.29 -1.71
C THR A 213 6.53 -3.40 -2.94
N PRO A 214 7.67 -2.70 -3.10
CA PRO A 214 7.91 -1.90 -4.29
C PRO A 214 7.85 -2.78 -5.55
N ASP A 215 7.40 -2.20 -6.66
CA ASP A 215 7.53 -2.82 -7.97
C ASP A 215 9.02 -2.96 -8.34
N PRO A 216 9.38 -3.76 -9.38
CA PRO A 216 10.79 -3.96 -9.78
C PRO A 216 11.57 -2.68 -10.10
N ASP A 217 10.89 -1.56 -10.37
CA ASP A 217 11.50 -0.25 -10.60
C ASP A 217 11.58 0.63 -9.34
N GLY A 218 11.28 0.09 -8.16
CA GLY A 218 11.32 0.78 -6.87
C GLY A 218 10.12 1.68 -6.59
N VAL A 219 9.16 1.80 -7.52
CA VAL A 219 7.95 2.62 -7.33
C VAL A 219 6.90 1.83 -6.56
N LEU A 220 6.33 2.45 -5.53
CA LEU A 220 5.29 1.82 -4.72
C LEU A 220 3.91 2.03 -5.36
N ARG A 221 3.49 1.09 -6.22
CA ARG A 221 2.14 1.09 -6.81
C ARG A 221 1.17 0.25 -5.99
N ARG A 222 1.68 -0.84 -5.41
CA ARG A 222 0.92 -1.91 -4.78
C ARG A 222 1.35 -2.11 -3.34
N ILE A 223 0.40 -2.38 -2.47
CA ILE A 223 0.65 -2.59 -1.04
C ILE A 223 -0.16 -3.79 -0.55
N PRO A 224 0.46 -4.76 0.15
CA PRO A 224 -0.27 -5.88 0.71
C PRO A 224 -1.26 -5.40 1.77
N LEU A 225 -2.52 -5.83 1.69
CA LEU A 225 -3.48 -5.63 2.78
C LEU A 225 -3.49 -6.78 3.78
N VAL A 226 -3.06 -7.96 3.33
CA VAL A 226 -3.03 -9.18 4.13
C VAL A 226 -1.72 -9.91 3.88
N ILE A 227 -1.05 -10.32 4.96
CA ILE A 227 0.12 -11.18 4.92
C ILE A 227 -0.17 -12.41 5.77
N ARG A 228 0.27 -13.58 5.29
CA ARG A 228 0.23 -14.82 6.06
C ARG A 228 1.48 -14.91 6.92
N HIS A 229 1.31 -15.36 8.16
CA HIS A 229 2.41 -15.71 9.04
C HIS A 229 1.97 -16.87 9.94
N ARG A 230 2.73 -17.98 9.90
CA ARG A 230 2.44 -19.19 10.71
C ARG A 230 1.00 -19.71 10.53
N GLY A 231 0.49 -19.67 9.30
CA GLY A 231 -0.84 -20.16 8.94
C GLY A 231 -2.01 -19.23 9.28
N LEU A 232 -1.76 -18.09 9.94
CA LEU A 232 -2.76 -17.07 10.22
C LEU A 232 -2.60 -15.87 9.27
N LEU A 233 -3.71 -15.16 9.06
CA LEU A 233 -3.74 -13.93 8.27
C LEU A 233 -3.61 -12.74 9.18
N TYR A 234 -2.81 -11.76 8.77
CA TYR A 234 -2.60 -10.51 9.51
C TYR A 234 -2.96 -9.33 8.61
N PRO A 235 -3.58 -8.26 9.15
CA PRO A 235 -3.95 -7.08 8.38
C PRO A 235 -2.79 -6.08 8.30
N SER A 236 -2.76 -5.29 7.22
CA SER A 236 -1.93 -4.08 7.18
C SER A 236 -2.41 -3.06 8.21
N LEU A 237 -1.54 -2.14 8.61
CA LEU A 237 -1.83 -1.08 9.60
C LEU A 237 -3.07 -0.28 9.19
N ALA A 238 -3.14 0.14 7.92
CA ALA A 238 -4.28 0.85 7.36
C ALA A 238 -5.59 0.03 7.44
N LEU A 239 -5.53 -1.27 7.15
CA LEU A 239 -6.70 -2.14 7.26
C LEU A 239 -7.12 -2.34 8.73
N ALA A 240 -6.15 -2.51 9.64
CA ALA A 240 -6.40 -2.69 11.07
C ALA A 240 -7.06 -1.45 11.69
N VAL A 241 -6.59 -0.23 11.38
CA VAL A 241 -7.22 1.03 11.81
C VAL A 241 -8.65 1.13 11.29
N THR A 242 -8.87 0.83 10.00
CA THR A 242 -10.21 0.88 9.39
C THR A 242 -11.19 -0.10 10.04
N LEU A 243 -10.73 -1.33 10.31
CA LEU A 243 -11.52 -2.38 10.97
C LEU A 243 -11.85 -2.02 12.42
N HIS A 244 -10.90 -1.40 13.13
CA HIS A 244 -11.07 -1.03 14.52
C HIS A 244 -12.18 0.02 14.71
N THR A 245 -12.29 0.99 13.80
CA THR A 245 -13.35 2.01 13.86
C THR A 245 -14.72 1.50 13.38
N ARG A 246 -14.79 0.85 12.21
CA ARG A 246 -16.08 0.50 11.60
C ARG A 246 -16.67 -0.79 12.13
N GLY A 247 -15.84 -1.66 12.73
CA GLY A 247 -16.21 -3.05 12.95
C GLY A 247 -16.57 -3.75 11.64
N GLY A 248 -17.05 -4.99 11.76
CA GLY A 248 -17.63 -5.75 10.65
C GLY A 248 -16.76 -6.90 10.16
N ASP A 249 -17.45 -7.87 9.56
CA ASP A 249 -16.84 -9.09 9.07
C ASP A 249 -15.97 -8.79 7.85
N ALA A 250 -14.68 -9.11 7.96
CA ALA A 250 -13.80 -9.19 6.81
C ALA A 250 -13.99 -10.55 6.14
N VAL A 251 -14.19 -10.56 4.83
CA VAL A 251 -14.25 -11.81 4.05
C VAL A 251 -13.24 -11.75 2.92
N LEU A 252 -12.24 -12.63 2.97
CA LEU A 252 -11.27 -12.75 1.89
C LEU A 252 -11.87 -13.62 0.78
N GLU A 253 -12.09 -13.02 -0.39
CA GLU A 253 -12.53 -13.72 -1.58
C GLU A 253 -11.33 -14.26 -2.35
N THR A 254 -11.35 -15.56 -2.59
CA THR A 254 -10.24 -16.27 -3.24
C THR A 254 -10.78 -17.11 -4.38
N GLY A 255 -10.08 -17.17 -5.51
CA GLY A 255 -10.44 -17.96 -6.68
C GLY A 255 -9.29 -18.82 -7.21
N PRO A 256 -9.41 -19.41 -8.42
CA PRO A 256 -8.43 -20.37 -8.93
C PRO A 256 -7.00 -19.86 -9.12
N GLU A 257 -6.80 -18.54 -9.05
CA GLU A 257 -5.51 -17.89 -9.28
C GLU A 257 -5.01 -17.15 -8.03
N GLY A 258 -5.57 -17.45 -6.85
CA GLY A 258 -5.25 -16.78 -5.59
C GLY A 258 -6.32 -15.80 -5.13
N VAL A 259 -5.90 -14.75 -4.43
CA VAL A 259 -6.80 -13.72 -3.88
C VAL A 259 -7.40 -12.87 -4.99
N GLU A 260 -8.67 -12.49 -4.85
CA GLU A 260 -9.36 -11.62 -5.82
C GLU A 260 -9.89 -10.33 -5.21
N ALA A 261 -10.33 -10.38 -3.95
CA ALA A 261 -10.87 -9.23 -3.25
C ALA A 261 -10.93 -9.45 -1.74
N LEU A 262 -11.03 -8.34 -1.02
CA LEU A 262 -11.44 -8.31 0.38
C LEU A 262 -12.81 -7.66 0.47
N ARG A 263 -13.79 -8.34 1.06
CA ARG A 263 -15.08 -7.73 1.41
C ARG A 263 -15.01 -7.17 2.82
N LEU A 264 -15.32 -5.88 2.94
CA LEU A 264 -15.30 -5.13 4.19
C LEU A 264 -16.62 -4.36 4.32
N GLY A 265 -17.42 -4.69 5.33
CA GLY A 265 -18.71 -4.01 5.57
C GLY A 265 -19.64 -4.01 4.35
N GLY A 266 -19.68 -5.12 3.60
CA GLY A 266 -20.48 -5.28 2.38
C GLY A 266 -19.86 -4.69 1.10
N ARG A 267 -18.81 -3.87 1.19
CA ARG A 267 -18.08 -3.36 0.03
C ARG A 267 -17.01 -4.35 -0.43
N ARG A 268 -16.83 -4.48 -1.74
CA ARG A 268 -15.82 -5.37 -2.35
C ARG A 268 -14.60 -4.56 -2.76
N ILE A 269 -13.46 -4.83 -2.15
CA ILE A 269 -12.19 -4.16 -2.37
C ILE A 269 -11.35 -5.06 -3.28
N PRO A 270 -11.11 -4.68 -4.55
CA PRO A 270 -10.33 -5.50 -5.48
C PRO A 270 -8.88 -5.64 -5.00
N LEU A 271 -8.35 -6.86 -5.06
CA LEU A 271 -6.97 -7.18 -4.74
C LEU A 271 -6.33 -7.94 -5.90
N ASP A 272 -5.00 -7.92 -5.96
CA ASP A 272 -4.26 -8.85 -6.80
C ASP A 272 -4.17 -10.24 -6.15
N ARG A 273 -3.60 -11.19 -6.91
CA ARG A 273 -3.47 -12.61 -6.53
C ARG A 273 -2.73 -12.84 -5.23
N ARG A 274 -1.82 -11.92 -4.87
CA ARG A 274 -1.00 -11.97 -3.66
C ARG A 274 -1.60 -11.15 -2.50
N GLY A 275 -2.81 -10.60 -2.68
CA GLY A 275 -3.49 -9.79 -1.68
C GLY A 275 -3.04 -8.32 -1.65
N ASN A 276 -2.43 -7.81 -2.72
CA ASN A 276 -2.09 -6.39 -2.80
C ASN A 276 -3.26 -5.54 -3.28
N LEU A 277 -3.37 -4.37 -2.68
CA LEU A 277 -4.17 -3.25 -3.16
C LEU A 277 -3.34 -2.42 -4.14
N LEU A 278 -3.91 -2.07 -5.29
CA LEU A 278 -3.32 -1.06 -6.17
C LEU A 278 -3.84 0.31 -5.72
N VAL A 279 -2.93 1.15 -5.23
CA VAL A 279 -3.28 2.37 -4.51
C VAL A 279 -3.75 3.46 -5.47
N ASN A 280 -4.92 4.04 -5.16
CA ASN A 280 -5.43 5.24 -5.81
C ASN A 280 -4.93 6.48 -5.04
N TYR A 281 -3.75 6.97 -5.41
CA TYR A 281 -3.13 8.11 -4.74
C TYR A 281 -3.96 9.40 -4.89
N ARG A 282 -4.12 10.13 -3.77
CA ARG A 282 -4.99 11.32 -3.69
C ARG A 282 -4.37 12.61 -4.21
N GLY A 283 -3.09 12.58 -4.55
CA GLY A 283 -2.37 13.71 -5.10
C GLY A 283 -0.93 13.75 -4.62
N ARG A 284 -0.38 14.95 -4.65
CA ARG A 284 0.97 15.26 -4.17
C ARG A 284 1.03 15.17 -2.63
N ARG A 285 2.21 15.30 -2.04
CA ARG A 285 2.39 15.34 -0.59
C ARG A 285 1.45 16.37 0.08
N GLN A 286 1.01 16.05 1.29
CA GLN A 286 0.16 16.90 2.15
C GLN A 286 -1.27 17.14 1.64
N VAL A 287 -1.81 16.24 0.80
CA VAL A 287 -3.24 16.28 0.44
C VAL A 287 -4.12 15.81 1.60
N ILE A 288 -3.67 14.79 2.34
CA ILE A 288 -4.31 14.40 3.60
C ILE A 288 -4.01 15.50 4.63
N PRO A 289 -4.97 15.94 5.46
CA PRO A 289 -4.70 16.92 6.51
C PRO A 289 -3.60 16.45 7.49
N HIS A 290 -2.68 17.36 7.83
CA HIS A 290 -1.59 17.13 8.77
C HIS A 290 -1.71 18.04 10.00
N VAL A 291 -1.33 17.50 11.15
CA VAL A 291 -1.20 18.24 12.41
C VAL A 291 0.14 17.90 13.03
N SER A 292 0.94 18.92 13.39
CA SER A 292 2.22 18.71 14.08
C SER A 292 1.97 18.09 15.46
N ALA A 293 2.74 17.05 15.81
CA ALA A 293 2.66 16.40 17.12
C ALA A 293 2.95 17.37 18.27
N ALA A 294 3.83 18.36 18.06
CA ALA A 294 4.05 19.44 19.03
C ALA A 294 2.79 20.29 19.25
N ALA A 295 2.06 20.66 18.18
CA ALA A 295 0.83 21.44 18.32
C ALA A 295 -0.25 20.68 19.09
N VAL A 296 -0.32 19.36 18.93
CA VAL A 296 -1.24 18.50 19.72
C VAL A 296 -0.85 18.47 21.19
N LEU A 297 0.45 18.30 21.50
CA LEU A 297 0.95 18.28 22.87
C LEU A 297 0.77 19.63 23.59
N GLU A 298 0.94 20.73 22.87
CA GLU A 298 0.77 22.10 23.38
C GLU A 298 -0.71 22.52 23.48
N GLY A 299 -1.63 21.75 22.89
CA GLY A 299 -3.06 22.08 22.86
C GLY A 299 -3.39 23.24 21.91
N THR A 300 -2.55 23.51 20.92
CA THR A 300 -2.73 24.58 19.92
C THR A 300 -3.23 24.06 18.57
N ALA A 301 -3.33 22.73 18.41
CA ALA A 301 -3.89 22.10 17.22
C ALA A 301 -5.39 22.45 17.05
N ASP A 302 -5.81 22.60 15.79
CA ASP A 302 -7.22 22.77 15.43
C ASP A 302 -8.01 21.50 15.80
N PRO A 303 -9.01 21.57 16.72
CA PRO A 303 -9.78 20.40 17.14
C PRO A 303 -10.50 19.69 15.98
N SER A 304 -10.89 20.43 14.93
CA SER A 304 -11.62 19.88 13.78
C SER A 304 -10.79 18.86 12.97
N LEU A 305 -9.47 18.90 13.12
CA LEU A 305 -8.55 17.95 12.50
C LEU A 305 -8.45 16.62 13.25
N LEU A 306 -8.93 16.54 14.50
CA LEU A 306 -8.90 15.31 15.31
C LEU A 306 -10.32 14.75 15.52
N GLU A 307 -11.31 15.62 15.69
CA GLU A 307 -12.67 15.21 16.06
C GLU A 307 -13.32 14.33 14.99
N GLY A 308 -13.69 13.11 15.38
CA GLY A 308 -14.34 12.14 14.50
C GLY A 308 -13.42 11.55 13.42
N LYS A 309 -12.11 11.81 13.46
CA LYS A 309 -11.15 11.37 12.45
C LYS A 309 -10.49 10.04 12.84
N MET A 310 -10.02 9.29 11.84
CA MET A 310 -9.01 8.26 12.03
C MET A 310 -7.65 8.93 11.97
N VAL A 311 -6.83 8.75 12.99
CA VAL A 311 -5.54 9.42 13.12
C VAL A 311 -4.42 8.45 12.83
N MET A 312 -3.47 8.85 11.98
CA MET A 312 -2.22 8.14 11.77
C MET A 312 -1.09 8.95 12.40
N LEU A 313 -0.40 8.37 13.38
CA LEU A 313 0.81 8.94 13.98
C LEU A 313 2.04 8.37 13.26
N GLY A 314 2.86 9.24 12.70
CA GLY A 314 4.10 8.85 12.01
C GLY A 314 5.08 10.00 11.86
N ALA A 315 6.24 9.73 11.27
CA ALA A 315 7.31 10.70 11.10
C ALA A 315 7.44 11.16 9.65
N THR A 316 7.46 12.48 9.42
CA THR A 316 7.84 13.04 8.12
C THR A 316 9.10 13.91 8.14
N ALA A 317 9.73 14.05 9.31
CA ALA A 317 11.01 14.74 9.44
C ALA A 317 12.10 14.10 8.57
N ALA A 318 12.91 14.92 7.90
CA ALA A 318 13.86 14.47 6.89
C ALA A 318 14.91 13.49 7.46
N GLY A 319 15.30 13.68 8.72
CA GLY A 319 16.27 12.84 9.43
C GLY A 319 15.78 11.43 9.76
N LEU A 320 14.46 11.18 9.73
CA LEU A 320 13.86 9.91 10.15
C LEU A 320 13.68 8.90 8.98
N LYS A 321 14.00 9.32 7.74
CA LYS A 321 14.19 8.48 6.54
C LYS A 321 13.08 7.47 6.20
N GLU A 322 11.82 7.85 6.36
CA GLU A 322 10.67 7.04 5.93
C GLU A 322 10.05 7.53 4.61
N ILE A 323 10.89 7.91 3.64
CA ILE A 323 10.43 8.37 2.32
C ILE A 323 10.38 7.23 1.30
N ARG A 324 9.33 7.25 0.48
CA ARG A 324 9.06 6.27 -0.58
C ARG A 324 8.79 6.97 -1.90
N THR A 325 9.16 6.32 -2.99
CA THR A 325 8.80 6.75 -4.34
C THR A 325 7.43 6.21 -4.71
N THR A 326 6.54 7.09 -5.16
CA THR A 326 5.19 6.79 -5.62
C THR A 326 5.03 7.19 -7.09
N PRO A 327 3.95 6.77 -7.77
CA PRO A 327 3.65 7.21 -9.14
C PRO A 327 3.54 8.74 -9.31
N LEU A 328 3.16 9.45 -8.25
CA LEU A 328 2.93 10.89 -8.29
C LEU A 328 4.17 11.70 -7.89
N GLU A 329 4.88 11.25 -6.84
CA GLU A 329 6.07 11.94 -6.30
C GLU A 329 7.17 10.98 -5.85
N SER A 330 8.42 11.41 -5.95
CA SER A 330 9.60 10.60 -5.61
C SER A 330 9.90 10.52 -4.11
N SER A 331 9.29 11.38 -3.28
CA SER A 331 9.59 11.52 -1.86
C SER A 331 8.31 11.71 -1.04
N GLN A 332 7.56 10.62 -0.85
CA GLN A 332 6.34 10.57 -0.04
C GLN A 332 6.59 9.87 1.30
N PRO A 333 6.17 10.42 2.45
CA PRO A 333 6.27 9.74 3.74
C PRO A 333 5.41 8.47 3.83
N GLY A 334 5.90 7.44 4.53
CA GLY A 334 5.19 6.17 4.77
C GLY A 334 3.79 6.35 5.38
N VAL A 335 3.68 7.20 6.40
CA VAL A 335 2.42 7.48 7.10
C VAL A 335 1.34 8.02 6.18
N GLU A 336 1.70 8.83 5.18
CA GLU A 336 0.75 9.42 4.24
C GLU A 336 0.25 8.38 3.22
N ILE A 337 1.08 7.39 2.90
CA ILE A 337 0.67 6.23 2.10
C ILE A 337 -0.37 5.42 2.88
N HIS A 338 -0.16 5.17 4.17
CA HIS A 338 -1.15 4.48 5.00
C HIS A 338 -2.46 5.26 5.12
N ALA A 339 -2.40 6.58 5.30
CA ALA A 339 -3.59 7.44 5.31
C ALA A 339 -4.35 7.40 3.98
N THR A 340 -3.63 7.38 2.85
CA THR A 340 -4.21 7.21 1.51
C THR A 340 -4.91 5.87 1.36
N ILE A 341 -4.33 4.78 1.86
CA ILE A 341 -4.97 3.46 1.84
C ILE A 341 -6.26 3.50 2.66
N ILE A 342 -6.25 4.04 3.88
CA ILE A 342 -7.47 4.17 4.69
C ILE A 342 -8.55 4.92 3.90
N ASP A 343 -8.20 6.05 3.28
CA ASP A 343 -9.14 6.80 2.46
C ASP A 343 -9.68 6.00 1.25
N ASN A 344 -8.84 5.22 0.57
CA ASN A 344 -9.27 4.28 -0.49
C ASN A 344 -10.25 3.22 0.04
N LEU A 345 -10.00 2.66 1.23
CA LEU A 345 -10.89 1.66 1.86
C LEU A 345 -12.23 2.30 2.26
N LEU A 346 -12.22 3.54 2.73
CA LEU A 346 -13.43 4.28 3.14
C LEU A 346 -14.28 4.70 1.94
N SER A 347 -13.65 5.24 0.90
CA SER A 347 -14.29 5.62 -0.37
C SER A 347 -14.75 4.40 -1.17
N GLY A 348 -14.04 3.28 -1.07
CA GLY A 348 -14.31 2.07 -1.83
C GLY A 348 -13.90 2.18 -3.30
N ASP A 349 -12.83 2.92 -3.57
CA ASP A 349 -12.39 3.32 -4.90
C ASP A 349 -10.91 3.00 -5.25
N PRO A 350 -10.32 1.89 -4.76
CA PRO A 350 -8.99 1.51 -5.19
C PRO A 350 -8.97 1.09 -6.67
N ILE A 351 -7.80 1.11 -7.28
CA ILE A 351 -7.68 0.74 -8.69
C ILE A 351 -7.66 -0.78 -8.82
N ALA A 352 -8.38 -1.30 -9.80
CA ALA A 352 -8.50 -2.71 -10.09
C ALA A 352 -7.78 -3.08 -11.39
N VAL A 353 -7.21 -4.28 -11.41
CA VAL A 353 -6.88 -4.99 -12.66
C VAL A 353 -7.69 -6.28 -12.66
N PRO A 354 -8.96 -6.24 -13.13
CA PRO A 354 -9.86 -7.38 -13.04
C PRO A 354 -9.37 -8.60 -13.83
N ARG A 355 -9.82 -9.80 -13.47
CA ARG A 355 -9.46 -11.03 -14.18
C ARG A 355 -9.81 -10.99 -15.67
N TRP A 356 -10.95 -10.40 -16.02
CA TRP A 356 -11.37 -10.25 -17.40
C TRP A 356 -10.44 -9.33 -18.21
N ALA A 357 -9.67 -8.45 -17.56
CA ALA A 357 -8.76 -7.53 -18.24
C ALA A 357 -7.68 -8.30 -19.03
N ARG A 358 -7.21 -9.43 -18.50
CA ARG A 358 -6.27 -10.31 -19.21
C ARG A 358 -6.91 -10.92 -20.46
N GLY A 359 -8.14 -11.44 -20.34
CA GLY A 359 -8.86 -11.99 -21.48
C GLY A 359 -9.08 -10.93 -22.56
N LEU A 360 -9.48 -9.72 -22.16
CA LEU A 360 -9.63 -8.59 -23.08
C LEU A 360 -8.29 -8.19 -23.70
N GLN A 361 -7.19 -8.18 -22.95
CA GLN A 361 -5.86 -7.86 -23.48
C GLN A 361 -5.43 -8.86 -24.56
N ILE A 362 -5.66 -10.17 -24.34
CA ILE A 362 -5.41 -11.21 -25.35
C ILE A 362 -6.27 -10.96 -26.59
N LEU A 363 -7.56 -10.63 -26.44
CA LEU A 363 -8.42 -10.32 -27.57
C LEU A 363 -7.94 -9.07 -28.34
N LEU A 364 -7.47 -8.03 -27.62
CA LEU A 364 -6.90 -6.81 -28.20
C LEU A 364 -5.53 -7.03 -28.86
N VAL A 365 -4.87 -8.16 -28.61
CA VAL A 365 -3.68 -8.59 -29.35
C VAL A 365 -4.09 -9.41 -30.57
N LEU A 366 -4.90 -10.45 -30.38
CA LEU A 366 -5.24 -11.41 -31.43
C LEU A 366 -6.08 -10.78 -32.55
N ILE A 367 -7.16 -10.07 -32.22
CA ILE A 367 -8.09 -9.55 -33.23
C ILE A 367 -7.39 -8.50 -34.11
N PRO A 368 -6.74 -7.46 -33.57
CA PRO A 368 -6.07 -6.46 -34.41
C PRO A 368 -4.85 -7.03 -35.13
N GLY A 369 -4.08 -7.94 -34.50
CA GLY A 369 -2.91 -8.57 -35.15
C GLY A 369 -3.31 -9.41 -36.38
N PHE A 370 -4.35 -10.24 -36.27
CA PHE A 370 -4.84 -11.01 -37.41
C PHE A 370 -5.48 -10.13 -38.49
N LEU A 371 -6.23 -9.10 -38.09
CA LEU A 371 -6.84 -8.16 -39.04
C LEU A 371 -5.78 -7.37 -39.82
N LEU A 372 -4.74 -6.89 -39.14
CA LEU A 372 -3.62 -6.17 -39.76
C LEU A 372 -2.85 -7.08 -40.72
N THR A 373 -2.58 -8.32 -40.30
CA THR A 373 -1.96 -9.35 -41.16
C THR A 373 -2.75 -9.57 -42.45
N LEU A 374 -4.09 -9.68 -42.35
CA LEU A 374 -4.97 -9.86 -43.52
C LEU A 374 -5.00 -8.63 -44.42
N LEU A 375 -5.06 -7.42 -43.84
CA LEU A 375 -5.05 -6.16 -44.58
C LEU A 375 -3.74 -5.97 -45.36
N LEU A 376 -2.60 -6.25 -44.73
CA LEU A 376 -1.28 -6.16 -45.37
C LEU A 376 -1.09 -7.22 -46.46
N ALA A 377 -1.71 -8.39 -46.30
CA ALA A 377 -1.65 -9.46 -47.29
C ALA A 377 -2.52 -9.20 -48.54
N ARG A 378 -3.61 -8.43 -48.39
CA ARG A 378 -4.63 -8.24 -49.45
C ARG A 378 -4.59 -6.86 -50.12
N GLU A 379 -4.35 -5.81 -49.35
CA GLU A 379 -4.47 -4.40 -49.78
C GLU A 379 -3.11 -3.70 -49.91
N ARG A 380 -3.13 -2.43 -50.38
CA ARG A 380 -1.94 -1.57 -50.36
C ARG A 380 -1.58 -1.25 -48.90
N ALA A 381 -0.29 -1.34 -48.56
CA ALA A 381 0.25 -1.10 -47.22
C ALA A 381 -0.20 0.23 -46.57
N ILE A 382 -0.61 1.22 -47.35
CA ILE A 382 -1.12 2.51 -46.88
C ILE A 382 -2.36 2.38 -46.00
N TRP A 383 -3.24 1.41 -46.27
CA TRP A 383 -4.46 1.19 -45.49
C TRP A 383 -4.16 0.51 -44.15
N GLY A 384 -3.14 -0.35 -44.11
CA GLY A 384 -2.63 -0.92 -42.85
C GLY A 384 -2.09 0.18 -41.94
N LEU A 385 -1.23 1.06 -42.48
CA LEU A 385 -0.68 2.19 -41.71
C LEU A 385 -1.76 3.17 -41.23
N ALA A 386 -2.76 3.45 -42.07
CA ALA A 386 -3.89 4.30 -41.70
C ALA A 386 -4.75 3.70 -40.58
N ALA A 387 -4.79 2.37 -40.43
CA ALA A 387 -5.53 1.69 -39.37
C ALA A 387 -4.74 1.61 -38.04
N VAL A 388 -3.40 1.58 -38.09
CA VAL A 388 -2.55 1.40 -36.89
C VAL A 388 -2.64 2.59 -35.94
N LEU A 389 -2.43 3.82 -36.42
CA LEU A 389 -2.37 5.00 -35.54
C LEU A 389 -3.69 5.25 -34.77
N PRO A 390 -4.89 5.21 -35.42
CA PRO A 390 -6.15 5.32 -34.70
C PRO A 390 -6.38 4.18 -33.71
N SER A 391 -5.93 2.96 -34.03
CA SER A 391 -6.07 1.81 -33.13
C SER A 391 -5.21 1.96 -31.88
N ILE A 392 -3.95 2.39 -32.02
CA ILE A 392 -3.07 2.69 -30.88
C ILE A 392 -3.68 3.81 -30.02
N ALA A 393 -4.14 4.91 -30.65
CA ALA A 393 -4.79 6.00 -29.93
C ALA A 393 -6.05 5.52 -29.20
N GLY A 394 -6.89 4.71 -29.84
CA GLY A 394 -8.10 4.13 -29.26
C GLY A 394 -7.81 3.23 -28.06
N ILE A 395 -6.77 2.38 -28.12
CA ILE A 395 -6.36 1.51 -27.00
C ILE A 395 -5.87 2.36 -25.82
N CYS A 396 -4.98 3.33 -26.06
CA CYS A 396 -4.45 4.19 -25.01
C CYS A 396 -5.54 5.06 -24.38
N LEU A 397 -6.38 5.71 -25.18
CA LEU A 397 -7.50 6.54 -24.70
C LEU A 397 -8.56 5.70 -23.98
N GLY A 398 -8.86 4.49 -24.49
CA GLY A 398 -9.80 3.56 -23.85
C GLY A 398 -9.30 3.10 -22.48
N SER A 399 -8.00 2.73 -22.38
CA SER A 399 -7.40 2.39 -21.09
C SER A 399 -7.38 3.59 -20.12
N TYR A 400 -7.04 4.78 -20.60
CA TYR A 400 -7.06 5.99 -19.77
C TYR A 400 -8.49 6.30 -19.28
N TRP A 401 -9.48 6.19 -20.16
CA TRP A 401 -10.89 6.41 -19.80
C TRP A 401 -11.39 5.42 -18.75
N LEU A 402 -11.04 4.12 -18.88
CA LEU A 402 -11.36 3.09 -17.88
C LEU A 402 -10.70 3.38 -16.53
N LEU A 403 -9.46 3.87 -16.52
CA LEU A 403 -8.78 4.23 -15.28
C LEU A 403 -9.51 5.38 -14.59
N VAL A 404 -9.79 6.47 -15.31
CA VAL A 404 -10.38 7.69 -14.74
C VAL A 404 -11.82 7.48 -14.28
N HIS A 405 -12.64 6.75 -15.05
CA HIS A 405 -14.09 6.66 -14.78
C HIS A 405 -14.52 5.38 -14.08
N ARG A 406 -13.71 4.32 -14.15
CA ARG A 406 -14.05 2.99 -13.61
C ARG A 406 -13.01 2.47 -12.63
N GLN A 407 -11.93 3.21 -12.37
CA GLN A 407 -10.79 2.75 -11.57
C GLN A 407 -10.25 1.41 -12.06
N VAL A 408 -10.31 1.15 -13.37
CA VAL A 408 -9.81 -0.08 -13.97
C VAL A 408 -8.62 0.24 -14.85
N PHE A 409 -7.47 -0.33 -14.53
CA PHE A 409 -6.29 -0.23 -15.40
C PHE A 409 -6.23 -1.44 -16.34
N LEU A 410 -6.23 -1.18 -17.66
CA LEU A 410 -6.05 -2.18 -18.70
C LEU A 410 -4.70 -1.96 -19.38
N PRO A 411 -3.67 -2.77 -19.11
CA PRO A 411 -2.31 -2.48 -19.56
C PRO A 411 -2.21 -2.44 -21.11
N PRO A 412 -1.88 -1.29 -21.72
CA PRO A 412 -1.97 -1.11 -23.17
C PRO A 412 -0.71 -1.54 -23.93
N VAL A 413 0.41 -1.82 -23.24
CA VAL A 413 1.72 -2.03 -23.89
C VAL A 413 1.68 -3.21 -24.86
N MET A 414 1.14 -4.35 -24.47
CA MET A 414 1.12 -5.55 -25.32
C MET A 414 0.22 -5.40 -26.57
N PRO A 415 -1.02 -4.89 -26.46
CA PRO A 415 -1.83 -4.56 -27.64
C PRO A 415 -1.14 -3.55 -28.58
N VAL A 416 -0.51 -2.50 -28.04
CA VAL A 416 0.21 -1.50 -28.84
C VAL A 416 1.44 -2.13 -29.51
N ALA A 417 2.21 -2.95 -28.80
CA ALA A 417 3.35 -3.66 -29.36
C ALA A 417 2.94 -4.58 -30.52
N THR A 418 1.78 -5.23 -30.43
CA THR A 418 1.25 -6.07 -31.52
C THR A 418 1.06 -5.26 -32.80
N LEU A 419 0.44 -4.08 -32.71
CA LEU A 419 0.19 -3.20 -33.86
C LEU A 419 1.46 -2.58 -34.46
N LEU A 420 2.57 -2.56 -33.71
CA LEU A 420 3.86 -2.03 -34.16
C LEU A 420 4.77 -3.11 -34.76
N LEU A 421 4.63 -4.35 -34.31
CA LEU A 421 5.50 -5.46 -34.69
C LEU A 421 4.94 -6.25 -35.89
N VAL A 422 3.62 -6.45 -35.95
CA VAL A 422 2.88 -7.12 -37.04
C VAL A 422 2.73 -6.19 -38.23
#